data_AF-A0AAJ6TSL3-F1
#
_entry.id   AF-A0AAJ6TSL3-F1
#
_cell.length_a   1.000
_cell.length_b   1.000
_cell.length_c   1.000
_cell.angle_alpha   90.00
_cell.angle_beta   90.00
_cell.angle_gamma   90.00
#
_symmetry.space_group_name_H-M   'P 1'
#
loop_
_entity.id
_entity.type
_entity.pdbx_description
1 polymer ?
#
loop_
_entity_poly.entity_id
_entity_poly.type
_entity_poly.pdbx_seq_one_letter_code
_entity_poly.pdbx_strand_id
1 'polypeptide(L)'
;MPKKSEINPKDNHISFQCGSMAAVEKKLKDLGIQHVRALVEEGGIQVEQLFFHDPDGFMIEICNCDNLPVIPLAGDVARSCSCLNLQTMQQERPMLPQERAI
;
A
#
# COMPACT_ATOMS: atom_id res chain seq x y z
N MET A 1 -24.67 9.74 4.19
CA MET A 1 -24.21 10.75 3.21
C MET A 1 -24.49 10.20 1.81
N PRO A 2 -24.73 11.03 0.79
CA PRO A 2 -24.86 10.54 -0.58
C PRO A 2 -23.53 9.91 -1.01
N LYS A 3 -23.56 8.71 -1.58
CA LYS A 3 -22.37 8.10 -2.18
C LYS A 3 -22.00 8.91 -3.42
N LYS A 4 -20.78 9.46 -3.46
CA LYS A 4 -20.26 10.08 -4.68
C LYS A 4 -20.12 8.99 -5.74
N SER A 5 -20.76 9.18 -6.89
CA SER A 5 -20.71 8.22 -7.99
C SER A 5 -19.51 8.45 -8.92
N GLU A 6 -19.00 9.68 -8.96
CA GLU A 6 -17.87 10.05 -9.81
C GLU A 6 -16.55 9.89 -9.06
N ILE A 7 -15.54 9.33 -9.74
CA ILE A 7 -14.17 9.27 -9.24
C ILE A 7 -13.46 10.53 -9.73
N ASN A 8 -13.19 11.46 -8.81
CA ASN A 8 -12.43 12.68 -9.09
C ASN A 8 -11.04 12.59 -8.44
N PRO A 9 -9.95 12.39 -9.21
CA PRO A 9 -8.58 12.33 -8.67
C PRO A 9 -8.13 13.54 -7.85
N LYS A 10 -8.81 14.69 -7.99
CA LYS A 10 -8.48 15.94 -7.27
C LYS A 10 -9.26 16.14 -5.96
N ASP A 11 -10.21 15.27 -5.65
CA ASP A 11 -10.95 15.34 -4.39
C ASP A 11 -10.06 14.90 -3.20
N ASN A 12 -10.51 15.14 -1.96
CA ASN A 12 -9.78 14.67 -0.77
C ASN A 12 -9.78 13.13 -0.66
N HIS A 13 -8.64 12.52 -0.39
CA HIS A 13 -8.44 11.08 -0.34
C HIS A 13 -7.35 10.65 0.64
N ILE A 14 -7.33 9.36 0.94
CA ILE A 14 -6.25 8.68 1.65
C ILE A 14 -5.44 7.88 0.64
N SER A 15 -4.11 8.03 0.70
CA SER A 15 -3.18 7.41 -0.24
C SER A 15 -2.46 6.21 0.39
N PHE A 16 -2.28 5.15 -0.39
CA PHE A 16 -1.47 3.99 -0.03
C PHE A 16 -0.41 3.72 -1.09
N GLN A 17 0.81 3.40 -0.64
CA GLN A 17 1.87 2.93 -1.54
C GLN A 17 1.70 1.43 -1.84
N CYS A 18 1.98 1.03 -3.08
CA CYS A 18 2.09 -0.38 -3.44
C CYS A 18 3.36 -0.68 -4.24
N GLY A 19 3.84 -1.91 -4.17
CA GLY A 19 4.99 -2.35 -5.00
C GLY A 19 4.62 -2.77 -6.43
N SER A 20 3.34 -2.86 -6.77
CA SER A 20 2.91 -3.23 -8.12
C SER A 20 1.51 -2.70 -8.45
N MET A 21 1.46 -1.62 -9.25
CA MET A 21 0.22 -1.04 -9.74
C MET A 21 -0.62 -2.02 -10.55
N ALA A 22 0.05 -2.85 -11.37
CA ALA A 22 -0.61 -3.86 -12.20
C ALA A 22 -1.36 -4.91 -11.36
N ALA A 23 -0.76 -5.36 -10.24
CA ALA A 23 -1.40 -6.33 -9.36
C ALA A 23 -2.65 -5.74 -8.67
N VAL A 24 -2.57 -4.48 -8.22
CA VAL A 24 -3.69 -3.77 -7.60
C VAL A 24 -4.81 -3.54 -8.61
N GLU A 25 -4.49 -3.01 -9.78
CA GLU A 25 -5.46 -2.77 -10.86
C GLU A 25 -6.19 -4.06 -11.27
N LYS A 26 -5.45 -5.17 -11.42
CA LYS A 26 -6.04 -6.47 -11.71
C LYS A 26 -7.03 -6.88 -10.62
N LYS A 27 -6.65 -6.75 -9.34
CA LYS A 27 -7.52 -7.14 -8.22
C LYS A 27 -8.80 -6.31 -8.17
N LEU A 28 -8.72 -5.01 -8.46
CA LEU A 28 -9.89 -4.13 -8.52
C LEU A 28 -10.84 -4.54 -9.65
N LYS A 29 -10.30 -4.88 -10.83
CA LYS A 29 -11.10 -5.41 -11.96
C LYS A 29 -11.79 -6.72 -11.59
N ASP A 30 -11.07 -7.65 -10.97
CA ASP A 30 -11.62 -8.94 -10.52
C ASP A 30 -12.75 -8.78 -9.50
N LEU A 31 -12.69 -7.73 -8.67
CA LEU A 31 -13.72 -7.38 -7.69
C LEU A 31 -14.85 -6.51 -8.28
N GLY A 32 -14.79 -6.13 -9.56
CA GLY A 32 -15.77 -5.25 -10.19
C GLY A 32 -15.76 -3.81 -9.65
N ILE A 33 -14.66 -3.37 -9.05
CA ILE A 33 -14.52 -2.03 -8.49
C ILE A 33 -14.09 -1.08 -9.61
N GLN A 34 -14.91 -0.05 -9.83
CA GLN A 34 -14.59 1.02 -10.78
C GLN A 34 -13.39 1.81 -10.27
N HIS A 35 -12.47 2.12 -11.18
CA HIS A 35 -11.25 2.84 -10.86
C HIS A 35 -10.81 3.71 -12.04
N VAL A 36 -10.01 4.73 -11.73
CA VAL A 36 -9.38 5.62 -12.70
C VAL A 36 -7.88 5.55 -12.52
N ARG A 37 -7.14 5.29 -13.61
CA ARG A 37 -5.67 5.42 -13.63
C ARG A 37 -5.31 6.85 -14.04
N ALA A 38 -4.33 7.42 -13.36
CA ALA A 38 -3.69 8.67 -13.74
C ALA A 38 -2.17 8.50 -13.78
N LEU A 39 -1.53 9.34 -14.58
CA LEU A 39 -0.08 9.48 -14.62
C LEU A 39 0.20 10.96 -14.35
N VAL A 40 0.98 11.23 -13.30
CA VAL A 40 1.38 12.60 -12.94
C VAL A 40 2.88 12.73 -13.07
N GLU A 41 3.33 13.93 -13.44
CA GLU A 41 4.76 14.26 -13.52
C GLU A 41 5.10 15.25 -12.41
N GLU A 42 5.98 14.83 -11.50
CA GLU A 42 6.49 15.66 -10.41
C GLU A 42 8.01 15.75 -10.51
N GLY A 43 8.54 16.95 -10.79
CA GLY A 43 9.98 17.16 -10.87
C GLY A 43 10.68 16.31 -11.94
N GLY A 44 9.99 15.95 -13.03
CA GLY A 44 10.48 15.07 -14.09
C GLY A 44 10.36 13.58 -13.79
N ILE A 45 9.79 13.20 -12.64
CA ILE A 45 9.50 11.82 -12.27
C ILE A 45 8.03 11.53 -12.58
N GLN A 46 7.77 10.45 -13.30
CA GLN A 46 6.42 9.98 -13.56
C GLN A 46 5.96 9.07 -12.42
N VAL A 47 4.81 9.39 -11.85
CA VAL A 47 4.16 8.62 -10.78
C VAL A 47 2.84 8.10 -11.29
N GLU A 48 2.68 6.78 -11.26
CA GLU A 48 1.40 6.14 -11.55
C GLU A 48 0.51 6.19 -10.30
N GLN A 49 -0.73 6.59 -10.52
CA GLN A 49 -1.76 6.67 -9.49
C GLN A 49 -3.02 5.95 -9.95
N LEU A 50 -3.75 5.40 -8.98
CA LEU A 50 -5.01 4.71 -9.22
C LEU A 50 -6.02 5.08 -8.15
N PHE A 51 -7.17 5.57 -8.58
CA PHE A 51 -8.21 6.12 -7.73
C PHE A 51 -9.47 5.26 -7.79
N PHE A 52 -10.09 5.01 -6.64
CA PHE A 52 -11.37 4.33 -6.54
C PHE A 52 -12.09 4.72 -5.24
N HIS A 53 -13.38 4.35 -5.13
CA HIS A 53 -14.15 4.51 -3.92
C HIS A 53 -14.22 3.21 -3.13
N ASP A 54 -14.13 3.31 -1.81
CA ASP A 54 -14.45 2.21 -0.91
C ASP A 54 -15.98 1.99 -0.83
N PRO A 55 -16.47 0.94 -0.12
CA PRO A 55 -17.90 0.68 0.00
C PRO A 55 -18.71 1.83 0.63
N ASP A 56 -18.06 2.66 1.46
CA ASP A 56 -18.65 3.81 2.15
C ASP A 56 -18.62 5.09 1.30
N GLY A 57 -17.88 5.09 0.19
CA GLY A 57 -17.76 6.22 -0.74
C GLY A 57 -16.62 7.17 -0.42
N PHE A 58 -15.67 6.76 0.42
CA PHE A 58 -14.41 7.48 0.61
C PHE A 58 -13.46 7.19 -0.54
N MET A 59 -12.72 8.22 -0.97
CA MET A 59 -11.81 8.11 -2.08
C MET A 59 -10.45 7.59 -1.61
N ILE A 60 -9.96 6.57 -2.30
CA ILE A 60 -8.67 5.93 -2.07
C ILE A 60 -7.79 6.18 -3.29
N GLU A 61 -6.55 6.58 -3.03
CA GLU A 61 -5.47 6.61 -4.02
C GLU A 61 -4.48 5.48 -3.73
N ILE A 62 -4.02 4.81 -4.78
CA ILE A 62 -2.86 3.93 -4.76
C ILE A 62 -1.76 4.57 -5.62
N CYS A 63 -0.59 4.82 -5.04
CA CYS A 63 0.58 5.32 -5.76
C CYS A 63 1.68 4.27 -5.86
N ASN A 64 2.46 4.32 -6.94
CA ASN A 64 3.81 3.78 -6.96
C ASN A 64 4.81 4.93 -6.78
N CYS A 65 5.22 5.14 -5.53
CA CYS A 65 6.05 6.25 -5.11
C CYS A 65 7.56 5.89 -5.00
N ASP A 66 8.01 4.78 -5.63
CA ASP A 66 9.35 4.22 -5.44
C ASP A 66 10.50 5.16 -5.90
N ASN A 67 10.24 6.02 -6.87
CA ASN A 67 11.24 6.91 -7.46
C ASN A 67 11.20 8.35 -6.90
N LEU A 68 10.29 8.64 -5.96
CA LEU A 68 10.18 9.98 -5.40
C LEU A 68 11.32 10.26 -4.42
N PRO A 69 11.97 11.45 -4.49
CA PRO A 69 13.00 11.82 -3.54
C PRO A 69 12.38 12.00 -2.15
N VAL A 70 12.74 11.11 -1.21
CA VAL A 70 12.33 11.21 0.19
C VAL A 70 13.39 11.95 1.00
N ILE A 71 12.98 13.01 1.70
CA ILE A 71 13.82 13.68 2.70
C ILE A 71 13.41 13.12 4.07
N PRO A 72 14.30 12.44 4.80
CA PRO A 72 14.00 11.99 6.15
C PRO A 72 13.67 13.19 7.03
N LEU A 73 12.57 13.11 7.78
CA LEU A 73 12.31 14.06 8.85
C LEU A 73 13.37 13.85 9.93
N ALA A 74 13.92 14.93 10.47
CA ALA A 74 15.08 14.87 11.37
C ALA A 74 14.84 13.90 12.55
N GLY A 75 15.67 12.86 12.65
CA GLY A 75 15.60 11.86 13.72
C GLY A 75 15.26 10.43 13.27
N ASP A 76 14.77 10.24 12.05
CA ASP A 76 14.40 8.91 11.54
C ASP A 76 15.34 8.40 10.44
N VAL A 77 15.69 7.11 10.53
CA VAL A 77 16.37 6.40 9.43
C VAL A 77 15.31 6.13 8.36
N ALA A 78 15.40 6.81 7.20
CA ALA A 78 14.52 6.53 6.08
C ALA A 78 14.68 5.06 5.65
N ARG A 79 13.69 4.23 5.99
CA ARG A 79 13.60 2.85 5.52
C ARG A 79 12.79 2.87 4.23
N SER A 80 13.42 2.45 3.13
CA SER A 80 12.70 2.18 1.90
C SER A 80 11.68 1.07 2.17
N CYS A 81 10.42 1.28 1.77
CA CYS A 81 9.30 0.36 1.94
C CYS A 81 9.55 -1.02 1.30
N SER A 82 10.48 -1.10 0.35
CA SER A 82 10.90 -2.33 -0.33
C SER A 82 11.65 -3.34 0.57
N CYS A 83 12.02 -2.97 1.79
CA CYS A 83 12.96 -3.72 2.62
C CYS A 83 12.33 -4.52 3.79
N LEU A 84 11.03 -4.82 3.77
CA LEU A 84 10.47 -5.78 4.73
C LEU A 84 10.75 -7.22 4.27
N ASN A 85 12.00 -7.65 4.44
CA ASN A 85 12.31 -9.08 4.51
C ASN A 85 11.79 -9.54 5.87
N LEU A 86 10.58 -10.13 5.90
CA LEU A 86 9.99 -10.73 7.10
C LEU A 86 10.80 -11.98 7.46
N GLN A 87 11.98 -11.79 8.05
CA GLN A 87 12.61 -12.81 8.86
C GLN A 87 11.76 -12.94 10.11
N THR A 88 10.79 -13.85 10.01
CA THR A 88 10.00 -14.36 11.13
C THR A 88 10.90 -14.58 12.33
N MET A 89 10.59 -13.85 13.40
CA MET A 89 11.11 -14.07 14.74
C MET A 89 10.98 -15.56 15.07
N GLN A 90 12.09 -16.31 15.06
CA GLN A 90 12.13 -17.62 15.69
C GLN A 90 12.01 -17.38 17.20
N GLN A 91 10.77 -17.43 17.68
CA GLN A 91 10.46 -17.51 19.10
C GLN A 91 10.97 -18.86 19.60
N GLU A 92 12.15 -18.87 20.22
CA GLU A 92 12.62 -20.02 21.00
C GLU A 92 11.60 -20.28 22.13
N ARG A 93 10.83 -21.36 22.01
CA ARG A 93 10.15 -21.97 23.16
C ARG A 93 11.08 -23.04 23.72
N PRO A 94 11.51 -22.98 24.99
CA PRO A 94 12.10 -24.14 25.63
C PRO A 94 11.04 -25.24 25.74
N MET A 95 11.29 -26.37 25.08
CA MET A 95 10.50 -27.59 25.21
C MET A 95 10.82 -28.20 26.58
N LEU A 96 9.81 -28.34 27.45
CA LEU A 96 9.91 -29.19 28.64
C LEU A 96 9.97 -30.66 28.18
N PRO A 97 11.02 -31.43 28.52
CA PRO A 97 11.04 -32.85 28.22
C PRO A 97 10.11 -33.59 29.17
N GLN A 98 9.16 -34.33 28.59
CA GLN A 98 8.37 -35.34 29.26
C GLN A 98 8.95 -36.71 28.92
N GLU A 99 9.50 -37.44 29.90
CA GLU A 99 9.58 -38.92 29.88
C GLU A 99 9.85 -39.40 31.32
N ARG A 100 8.89 -40.04 32.01
CA ARG A 100 8.54 -41.48 32.06
C ARG A 100 9.68 -42.45 32.44
N ALA A 101 9.46 -43.08 33.60
CA ALA A 101 9.79 -44.46 34.01
C ALA A 101 11.25 -44.93 33.98
N ILE A 102 11.81 -45.13 35.18
CA ILE A 102 12.08 -46.48 35.73
C ILE A 102 11.62 -46.48 37.19
#